data_AF-C4YXK1-F1
#
_entry.id   AF-C4YXK1-F1
#
_cell.length_a   1.000
_cell.length_b   1.000
_cell.length_c   1.000
_cell.angle_alpha   90.00
_cell.angle_beta   90.00
_cell.angle_gamma   90.00
#
_symmetry.space_group_name_H-M   'P 1'
#
loop_
_entity.id
_entity.type
_entity.pdbx_description
1 polymer ?
#
loop_
_entity_poly.entity_id
_entity_poly.type
_entity_poly.pdbx_seq_one_letter_code
_entity_poly.pdbx_strand_id
1 'polypeptide(L)'
;MLKQAKLSRDKLLSNFDIKSIPGLSSTKIQYLAQGEFMDRYENILIFGNPGTGKSHLSIGLAREWCLAGRRVLYTTAANLVQQLLEAKLSLKLKQIIKKFDYFEILIIDDISYVPYNREETDVLFTLLPERYEMSSVLITSNLVFAKWEYYF
;
A
#
# COMPACT_ATOMS: atom_id res chain seq x y z
N MET A 1 -9.45 1.79 15.17
CA MET A 1 -8.67 1.81 13.91
C MET A 1 -8.75 0.49 13.14
N LEU A 2 -8.52 -0.68 13.76
CA LEU A 2 -8.58 -1.99 13.07
C LEU A 2 -9.89 -2.28 12.28
N LYS A 3 -11.06 -1.86 12.78
CA LYS A 3 -12.34 -2.02 12.05
C LYS A 3 -12.42 -1.16 10.78
N GLN A 4 -11.75 0.00 10.74
CA GLN A 4 -11.79 0.92 9.60
C GLN A 4 -10.91 0.43 8.44
N ALA A 5 -9.78 -0.23 8.75
CA ALA A 5 -8.85 -0.75 7.75
C ALA A 5 -9.32 -2.05 7.06
N LYS A 6 -10.43 -2.66 7.50
CA LYS A 6 -11.02 -3.91 6.93
C LYS A 6 -10.01 -5.05 6.70
N LEU A 7 -8.99 -5.14 7.56
CA LEU A 7 -7.91 -6.11 7.41
C LEU A 7 -8.36 -7.52 7.78
N SER A 8 -7.78 -8.53 7.10
CA SER A 8 -7.94 -9.94 7.48
C SER A 8 -7.46 -10.16 8.92
N ARG A 9 -8.20 -10.97 9.68
CA ARG A 9 -7.92 -11.23 11.10
C ARG A 9 -6.82 -12.26 11.32
N ASP A 10 -6.61 -13.15 10.35
CA ASP A 10 -5.76 -14.33 10.50
C ASP A 10 -4.31 -14.08 10.04
N LYS A 11 -4.08 -12.96 9.34
CA LYS A 11 -2.76 -12.53 8.85
C LYS A 11 -2.04 -11.69 9.90
N LEU A 12 -1.56 -12.36 10.95
CA LEU A 12 -0.73 -11.75 11.99
C LEU A 12 0.73 -11.67 11.54
N LEU A 13 1.44 -10.62 11.95
CA LEU A 13 2.87 -10.50 11.69
C LEU A 13 3.66 -11.64 12.36
N SER A 14 3.20 -12.12 13.52
CA SER A 14 3.75 -13.29 14.22
C SER A 14 3.67 -14.59 13.42
N ASN A 15 2.72 -14.69 12.49
CA ASN A 15 2.49 -15.88 11.67
C ASN A 15 3.23 -15.82 10.33
N PHE A 16 3.99 -14.75 10.07
CA PHE A 16 4.72 -14.57 8.84
C PHE A 16 6.05 -15.33 8.89
N ASP A 17 6.28 -16.26 7.96
CA ASP A 17 7.52 -17.02 7.91
C ASP A 17 8.66 -16.20 7.28
N ILE A 18 9.32 -15.41 8.11
CA ILE A 18 10.48 -14.57 7.73
C ILE A 18 11.60 -15.42 7.14
N LYS A 19 11.80 -16.65 7.65
CA LYS A 19 12.92 -17.51 7.26
C LYS A 19 12.81 -18.00 5.81
N SER A 20 11.59 -18.02 5.27
CA SER A 20 11.32 -18.38 3.87
C SER A 20 11.73 -17.32 2.85
N ILE A 21 12.08 -16.09 3.28
CA ILE A 21 12.40 -14.96 2.39
C ILE A 21 13.89 -14.56 2.54
N PRO A 22 14.73 -14.88 1.54
CA PRO A 22 16.13 -14.47 1.54
C PRO A 22 16.30 -12.96 1.67
N GLY A 23 17.19 -12.51 2.56
CA GLY A 23 17.51 -11.10 2.76
C GLY A 23 16.54 -10.30 3.64
N LEU A 24 15.45 -10.91 4.13
CA LEU A 24 14.55 -10.27 5.09
C LEU A 24 14.96 -10.65 6.52
N SER A 25 15.45 -9.68 7.28
CA SER A 25 15.83 -9.87 8.68
C SER A 25 14.68 -9.53 9.64
N SER A 26 14.63 -10.21 10.79
CA SER A 26 13.68 -9.89 11.87
C SER A 26 13.82 -8.45 12.35
N THR A 27 15.05 -7.91 12.38
CA THR A 27 15.32 -6.51 12.71
C THR A 27 14.63 -5.55 11.74
N LYS A 28 14.69 -5.82 10.43
CA LYS A 28 14.01 -5.00 9.43
C LYS A 28 12.51 -5.03 9.62
N ILE A 29 11.92 -6.20 9.88
CA ILE A 29 10.48 -6.32 10.14
C ILE A 29 10.07 -5.56 11.41
N GLN A 30 10.84 -5.67 12.49
CA GLN A 30 10.56 -4.96 13.73
C GLN A 30 10.61 -3.44 13.53
N TYR A 31 11.62 -2.96 12.82
CA TYR A 31 11.72 -1.54 12.44
C TYR A 31 10.51 -1.08 11.63
N LEU A 32 10.09 -1.86 10.62
CA LEU A 32 8.88 -1.55 9.85
C LEU A 32 7.63 -1.58 10.73
N ALA A 33 7.52 -2.53 11.66
CA ALA A 33 6.37 -2.67 12.56
C ALA A 33 6.23 -1.49 13.54
N GLN A 34 7.35 -0.87 13.96
CA GLN A 34 7.34 0.34 14.80
C GLN A 34 6.71 1.54 14.07
N GLY A 35 6.88 1.62 12.75
CA GLY A 35 6.20 2.63 11.94
C GLY A 35 6.83 4.03 11.92
N GLU A 36 8.00 4.23 12.55
CA GLU A 36 8.69 5.54 12.60
C GLU A 36 9.05 6.12 11.21
N PHE A 37 9.14 5.25 10.19
CA PHE A 37 9.35 5.68 8.80
C PHE A 37 8.20 6.56 8.28
N MET A 38 6.99 6.42 8.83
CA MET A 38 5.83 7.24 8.45
C MET A 38 5.99 8.70 8.87
N ASP A 39 6.73 8.97 9.95
CA ASP A 39 7.02 10.32 10.42
C ASP A 39 8.02 11.06 9.51
N ARG A 40 8.73 10.32 8.65
CA ARG A 40 9.64 10.82 7.63
C ARG A 40 9.07 10.72 6.20
N TYR A 41 7.79 10.36 6.09
CA TYR A 41 7.09 10.17 4.80
C TYR A 41 7.79 9.17 3.86
N GLU A 42 8.49 8.19 4.43
CA GLU A 42 9.18 7.17 3.65
C GLU A 42 8.19 6.18 3.07
N ASN A 43 8.40 5.77 1.81
CA ASN A 43 7.57 4.79 1.12
C ASN A 43 8.17 3.40 1.23
N ILE A 44 7.30 2.38 1.28
CA ILE A 44 7.70 0.98 1.31
C ILE A 44 7.27 0.29 0.03
N LEU A 45 8.21 -0.42 -0.60
CA LEU A 45 7.94 -1.28 -1.74
C LEU A 45 8.24 -2.73 -1.36
N ILE A 46 7.26 -3.62 -1.56
CA ILE A 46 7.40 -5.05 -1.33
C ILE A 46 7.25 -5.78 -2.67
N PHE A 47 8.37 -6.30 -3.18
CA PHE A 47 8.42 -7.06 -4.43
C PHE A 47 8.70 -8.54 -4.19
N GLY A 48 8.21 -9.39 -5.10
CA GLY A 48 8.47 -10.82 -5.08
C GLY A 48 7.44 -11.61 -5.87
N ASN A 49 7.73 -12.88 -6.14
CA ASN A 49 6.85 -13.77 -6.90
C ASN A 49 5.47 -13.93 -6.25
N PRO A 50 4.43 -14.31 -7.01
CA PRO A 50 3.15 -14.71 -6.43
C PRO A 50 3.35 -15.80 -5.36
N GLY A 51 2.56 -15.74 -4.28
CA GLY A 51 2.64 -16.71 -3.19
C GLY A 51 3.75 -16.49 -2.15
N THR A 52 4.64 -15.49 -2.30
CA THR A 52 5.72 -15.21 -1.32
C THR A 52 5.29 -14.44 -0.07
N GLY A 53 3.98 -14.31 0.17
CA GLY A 53 3.47 -13.67 1.40
C GLY A 53 3.48 -12.14 1.42
N LYS A 54 3.70 -11.43 0.30
CA LYS A 54 3.68 -9.95 0.25
C LYS A 54 2.43 -9.32 0.90
N SER A 55 1.24 -9.79 0.50
CA SER A 55 -0.03 -9.34 1.09
C SER A 55 -0.20 -9.76 2.54
N HIS A 56 0.44 -10.85 2.99
CA HIS A 56 0.46 -11.21 4.41
C HIS A 56 1.30 -10.20 5.18
N LEU A 57 2.52 -9.92 4.71
CA LEU A 57 3.41 -8.97 5.36
C LEU A 57 2.79 -7.56 5.44
N SER A 58 2.21 -7.07 4.35
CA SER A 58 1.55 -5.76 4.33
C SER A 58 0.38 -5.70 5.32
N ILE A 59 -0.46 -6.74 5.40
CA ILE A 59 -1.56 -6.82 6.37
C ILE A 59 -1.03 -6.94 7.81
N GLY A 60 -0.01 -7.76 8.04
CA GLY A 60 0.62 -7.93 9.35
C GLY A 60 1.14 -6.60 9.90
N LEU A 61 1.92 -5.87 9.09
CA LEU A 61 2.41 -4.53 9.43
C LEU A 61 1.28 -3.53 9.65
N ALA A 62 0.27 -3.53 8.78
CA ALA A 62 -0.91 -2.66 8.91
C ALA A 62 -1.63 -2.83 10.25
N ARG A 63 -1.68 -4.05 10.76
CA ARG A 63 -2.29 -4.35 12.06
C ARG A 63 -1.47 -3.77 13.20
N GLU A 64 -0.15 -3.93 13.18
CA GLU A 64 0.74 -3.34 14.19
C GLU A 64 0.60 -1.82 14.23
N TRP A 65 0.58 -1.16 13.07
CA TRP A 65 0.36 0.29 12.98
C TRP A 65 -1.02 0.71 13.49
N CYS A 66 -2.07 -0.03 13.16
CA CYS A 66 -3.41 0.23 13.70
C CYS A 66 -3.47 0.05 15.24
N LEU A 67 -2.73 -0.91 15.78
CA LEU A 67 -2.62 -1.15 17.24
C LEU A 67 -1.83 -0.02 17.92
N ALA A 68 -0.81 0.50 17.25
CA ALA A 68 -0.06 1.69 17.66
C ALA A 68 -0.83 3.01 17.50
N GLY A 69 -2.11 2.96 17.07
CA GLY A 69 -2.96 4.14 16.91
C GLY A 69 -2.68 4.96 15.64
N ARG A 70 -1.98 4.41 14.65
CA ARG A 70 -1.77 5.04 13.35
C ARG A 70 -2.98 4.87 12.44
N ARG A 71 -3.29 5.89 11.65
CA ARG A 71 -4.40 5.87 10.67
C ARG A 71 -3.95 5.21 9.38
N VAL A 72 -4.38 3.97 9.18
CA VAL A 72 -4.03 3.14 8.02
C VAL A 72 -5.23 2.99 7.08
N LEU A 73 -5.01 3.22 5.79
CA LEU A 73 -5.94 2.83 4.73
C LEU A 73 -5.36 1.66 3.93
N TYR A 74 -6.10 0.56 3.84
CA TYR A 74 -5.72 -0.61 3.04
C TYR A 74 -6.69 -0.80 1.88
N THR A 75 -6.16 -0.98 0.68
CA THR A 75 -6.94 -1.27 -0.53
C THR A 75 -6.12 -2.11 -1.50
N THR A 76 -6.79 -2.87 -2.38
CA THR A 76 -6.13 -3.42 -3.56
C THR A 76 -5.95 -2.31 -4.61
N ALA A 77 -4.98 -2.47 -5.50
CA ALA A 77 -4.79 -1.57 -6.64
C ALA A 77 -6.05 -1.45 -7.49
N ALA A 78 -6.69 -2.59 -7.81
CA ALA A 78 -7.94 -2.63 -8.58
C ALA A 78 -9.08 -1.82 -7.93
N ASN A 79 -9.31 -2.00 -6.63
CA ASN A 79 -10.37 -1.27 -5.92
C ASN A 79 -10.05 0.23 -5.85
N LEU A 80 -8.78 0.59 -5.67
CA LEU A 80 -8.34 1.99 -5.63
C LEU A 80 -8.60 2.67 -6.98
N VAL A 81 -8.18 2.04 -8.08
CA VAL A 81 -8.39 2.56 -9.43
C VAL A 81 -9.88 2.74 -9.70
N GLN A 82 -10.69 1.72 -9.42
CA GLN A 82 -12.15 1.82 -9.60
C GLN A 82 -12.73 2.99 -8.81
N GLN A 83 -12.36 3.13 -7.52
CA GLN A 83 -12.86 4.19 -6.66
C GLN A 83 -12.47 5.60 -7.18
N LEU A 84 -11.25 5.74 -7.71
CA LEU A 84 -10.78 7.00 -8.27
C LEU A 84 -11.47 7.31 -9.61
N LEU A 85 -11.70 6.31 -10.47
CA LEU A 85 -12.43 6.48 -11.74
C LEU A 85 -13.88 6.91 -11.49
N GLU A 86 -14.58 6.26 -10.57
CA GLU A 86 -15.94 6.65 -10.18
C GLU A 86 -15.98 8.09 -9.64
N ALA A 87 -14.98 8.46 -8.83
CA ALA A 87 -14.84 9.83 -8.33
C ALA A 87 -14.52 10.83 -9.45
N LYS A 88 -13.73 10.45 -10.47
CA LYS A 88 -13.43 11.28 -11.65
C LYS A 88 -14.70 11.54 -12.46
N LEU A 89 -15.47 10.49 -12.78
CA LEU A 89 -16.76 10.59 -13.48
C LEU A 89 -17.77 11.46 -12.73
N SER A 90 -17.74 11.39 -11.39
CA SER A 90 -18.62 12.18 -10.53
C SER A 90 -18.09 13.58 -10.20
N LEU A 91 -16.99 14.03 -10.81
CA LEU A 91 -16.30 15.30 -10.54
C LEU A 91 -15.90 15.51 -9.05
N LYS A 92 -15.64 14.41 -8.35
CA LYS A 92 -15.28 14.36 -6.92
C LYS A 92 -13.86 13.84 -6.67
N LEU A 93 -13.04 13.66 -7.70
CA LEU A 93 -11.68 13.12 -7.59
C LEU A 93 -10.82 13.89 -6.56
N LYS A 94 -10.79 15.22 -6.62
CA LYS A 94 -10.04 16.02 -5.64
C LYS A 94 -10.53 15.82 -4.20
N GLN A 95 -11.84 15.65 -4.01
CA GLN A 95 -12.42 15.43 -2.69
C GLN A 95 -12.03 14.07 -2.13
N ILE A 96 -11.94 13.02 -2.95
CA ILE A 96 -11.56 11.69 -2.49
C ILE A 96 -10.07 11.60 -2.17
N ILE A 97 -9.22 12.23 -3.00
CA ILE A 97 -7.78 12.31 -2.74
C ILE A 97 -7.54 13.03 -1.40
N LYS A 98 -8.19 14.18 -1.18
CA LYS A 98 -8.09 14.91 0.10
C LYS A 98 -8.57 14.10 1.32
N LYS A 99 -9.51 13.17 1.13
CA LYS A 99 -9.90 12.25 2.23
C LYS A 99 -8.79 11.28 2.57
N PHE A 100 -7.91 10.93 1.62
CA PHE A 100 -6.79 10.04 1.88
C PHE A 100 -5.69 10.71 2.71
N ASP A 101 -5.60 12.04 2.74
CA ASP A 101 -4.65 12.79 3.59
C ASP A 101 -4.91 12.57 5.09
N TYR A 102 -6.11 12.14 5.45
CA TYR A 102 -6.42 11.75 6.83
C TYR A 102 -5.59 10.53 7.28
N PHE A 103 -5.13 9.68 6.35
CA PHE A 103 -4.39 8.47 6.66
C PHE A 103 -2.88 8.72 6.55
N GLU A 104 -2.16 8.35 7.60
CA GLU A 104 -0.70 8.45 7.67
C GLU A 104 -0.03 7.49 6.67
N ILE A 105 -0.71 6.38 6.35
CA ILE A 105 -0.25 5.45 5.32
C ILE A 105 -1.39 4.90 4.48
N LEU A 106 -1.17 4.91 3.17
CA LEU A 106 -1.99 4.23 2.17
C LEU A 106 -1.28 2.94 1.72
N ILE A 107 -1.92 1.80 1.92
CA ILE A 107 -1.43 0.51 1.47
C ILE A 107 -2.17 0.14 0.19
N ILE A 108 -1.41 0.02 -0.91
CA ILE A 108 -1.86 -0.39 -2.23
C ILE A 108 -1.34 -1.82 -2.47
N ASP A 109 -2.19 -2.79 -2.15
CA ASP A 109 -1.85 -4.20 -2.34
C ASP A 109 -2.08 -4.65 -3.78
N ASP A 110 -1.16 -5.46 -4.27
CA ASP A 110 -1.22 -6.15 -5.56
C ASP A 110 -1.26 -5.20 -6.77
N ILE A 111 -0.25 -4.32 -6.87
CA ILE A 111 0.06 -3.61 -8.12
C ILE A 111 0.79 -4.57 -9.09
N SER A 112 0.13 -5.67 -9.37
CA SER A 112 0.41 -6.54 -10.53
C SER A 112 -0.31 -6.00 -11.78
N TYR A 113 -0.95 -4.86 -11.61
CA TYR A 113 -1.84 -4.21 -12.56
C TYR A 113 -1.03 -3.57 -13.69
N VAL A 114 -1.20 -4.10 -14.89
CA VAL A 114 -0.93 -3.36 -16.12
C VAL A 114 -2.22 -2.59 -16.40
N PRO A 115 -2.21 -1.25 -16.40
CA PRO A 115 -3.38 -0.47 -16.76
C PRO A 115 -3.90 -0.92 -18.12
N TYR A 116 -5.19 -1.28 -18.16
CA TYR A 116 -5.85 -1.71 -19.39
C TYR A 116 -6.06 -0.51 -20.33
N ASN A 117 -6.18 0.69 -19.77
CA ASN A 117 -6.36 1.95 -20.50
C ASN A 117 -5.69 3.14 -19.80
N ARG A 118 -5.57 4.26 -20.54
CA ARG A 118 -4.93 5.50 -20.07
C ARG A 118 -5.63 6.13 -18.87
N GLU A 119 -6.95 6.02 -18.78
CA GLU A 119 -7.74 6.64 -17.72
C GLU A 119 -7.41 6.03 -16.34
N GLU A 120 -7.18 4.73 -16.29
CA GLU A 120 -6.77 4.01 -15.07
C GLU A 120 -5.37 4.40 -14.59
N THR A 121 -4.46 4.60 -15.54
CA THR A 121 -3.11 5.12 -15.28
C THR A 121 -3.19 6.55 -14.73
N ASP A 122 -3.96 7.41 -15.39
CA ASP A 122 -4.07 8.83 -15.05
C ASP A 122 -4.54 9.07 -13.61
N VAL A 123 -5.47 8.25 -13.09
CA VAL A 123 -5.95 8.42 -11.71
C VAL A 123 -4.89 8.07 -10.66
N LEU A 124 -4.04 7.07 -10.93
CA LEU A 124 -2.92 6.73 -10.05
C LEU A 124 -1.85 7.83 -10.08
N PHE A 125 -1.53 8.35 -11.27
CA PHE A 125 -0.62 9.49 -11.43
C PHE A 125 -1.17 10.80 -10.87
N THR A 126 -2.48 10.91 -10.69
CA THR A 126 -3.07 12.05 -9.97
C THR A 126 -2.93 11.88 -8.45
N LEU A 127 -3.05 10.65 -7.94
CA LEU A 127 -3.00 10.38 -6.50
C LEU A 127 -1.57 10.37 -5.93
N LEU A 128 -0.63 9.69 -6.57
CA LEU A 128 0.70 9.45 -5.99
C LEU A 128 1.50 10.73 -5.72
N PRO A 129 1.55 11.73 -6.63
CA PRO A 129 2.24 12.99 -6.36
C PRO A 129 1.66 13.78 -5.19
N GLU A 130 0.33 13.74 -5.01
CA GLU A 130 -0.34 14.41 -3.88
C GLU A 130 0.06 13.79 -2.53
N ARG A 131 0.60 12.57 -2.52
CA ARG A 131 1.10 11.94 -1.28
C ARG A 131 2.60 12.12 -1.08
N TYR A 132 3.34 12.49 -2.12
CA TYR A 132 4.79 12.65 -2.06
C TYR A 132 5.15 13.71 -1.00
N GLU A 133 6.06 13.37 -0.09
CA GLU A 133 6.49 14.20 1.05
C GLU A 133 5.38 14.65 2.03
N MET A 134 4.15 14.14 1.89
CA MET A 134 3.05 14.46 2.80
C MET A 134 2.58 13.27 3.62
N SER A 135 2.69 12.05 3.09
CA SER A 135 2.24 10.83 3.77
C SER A 135 2.83 9.58 3.11
N SER A 136 3.02 8.52 3.89
CA SER A 136 3.63 7.29 3.36
C SER A 136 2.67 6.49 2.48
N VAL A 137 3.26 5.72 1.58
CA VAL A 137 2.60 4.70 0.78
C VAL A 137 3.36 3.38 0.91
N LEU A 138 2.63 2.29 1.10
CA LEU A 138 3.16 0.94 0.96
C LEU A 138 2.56 0.30 -0.29
N ILE A 139 3.40 -0.23 -1.16
CA ILE A 139 2.97 -0.91 -2.38
C ILE A 139 3.49 -2.35 -2.37
N THR A 140 2.62 -3.31 -2.72
CA THR A 140 3.06 -4.67 -3.03
C THR A 140 2.93 -4.93 -4.53
N SER A 141 3.91 -5.59 -5.14
CA SER A 141 3.89 -5.91 -6.58
C SER A 141 4.52 -7.27 -6.87
N ASN A 142 4.02 -7.96 -7.88
CA ASN A 142 4.69 -9.11 -8.48
C ASN A 142 5.57 -8.74 -9.69
N LEU A 143 5.57 -7.48 -10.13
CA LEU A 143 6.29 -7.02 -11.31
C LEU A 143 7.77 -6.80 -10.97
N VAL A 144 8.65 -7.25 -11.86
CA VAL A 144 10.08 -6.91 -11.79
C VAL A 144 10.21 -5.42 -12.07
N PHE A 145 10.88 -4.69 -11.18
CA PHE A 145 11.06 -3.22 -11.24
C PHE A 145 11.47 -2.69 -12.63
N ALA A 146 12.26 -3.46 -13.38
CA ALA A 146 12.69 -3.15 -14.75
C ALA A 146 11.56 -2.98 -15.79
N LYS A 147 10.32 -3.40 -15.48
CA LYS A 147 9.16 -3.17 -16.36
C LYS A 147 8.41 -1.89 -16.05
N TRP A 148 8.76 -1.17 -14.98
CA TRP A 148 8.08 0.08 -14.65
C TRP A 148 8.34 1.15 -15.71
N GLU A 149 9.55 1.30 -16.26
CA GLU A 149 9.82 2.23 -17.38
C GLU A 149 8.99 1.95 -18.66
N TYR A 150 8.44 0.74 -18.83
CA TYR A 150 7.55 0.43 -19.96
C TYR A 150 6.10 0.84 -19.73
N TYR A 151 5.72 1.11 -18.47
CA TYR A 151 4.36 1.45 -18.07
C TYR A 151 4.24 2.83 -17.38
N PHE A 152 5.36 3.46 -17.01
CA PHE A 152 5.49 4.76 -16.33
C PHE A 152 6.39 5.70 -17.12
#